data_AF-A0A7S1LK96-F1
#
_entry.id   AF-A0A7S1LK96-F1
#
_cell.length_a   1.000
_cell.length_b   1.000
_cell.length_c   1.000
_cell.angle_alpha   90.00
_cell.angle_beta   90.00
_cell.angle_gamma   90.00
#
_symmetry.space_group_name_H-M   'P 1'
#
loop_
_entity.id
_entity.type
_entity.pdbx_description
1 polymer ?
#
loop_
_entity_poly.entity_id
_entity_poly.type
_entity_poly.pdbx_seq_one_letter_code
_entity_poly.pdbx_strand_id
1 'polypeptide(L)'
;ANRSEHVYERIRLVDLVKELWPQESQAEGICRSLRSLNDCSKQDFLLRVSRRAVWLRTDFVRAVVEPERVTFLDTDNPAFATFIKEFRSSPGSCQCEDGFRCWAVECIICAAVTMHSLRLEVLRPVVENMLDSIRNRTFSSILKLYPLKMALTAFIEQMRPLEQGLQSMLHIESEVFDEDLNGDGGADSSLCSFLEDVLYSWSRTAEEVMAEAMLLSAKIE
;
A
#
# COMPACT_ATOMS: atom_id res chain seq x y z
N ALA A 1 9.79 4.18 26.34
CA ALA A 1 9.62 4.40 24.89
C ALA A 1 8.15 4.69 24.63
N ASN A 2 7.82 5.94 24.33
CA ASN A 2 6.44 6.40 24.11
C ASN A 2 6.07 6.16 22.64
N ARG A 3 5.69 4.93 22.31
CA ARG A 3 5.12 4.63 20.98
C ARG A 3 3.79 5.34 20.86
N SER A 4 3.59 6.08 19.77
CA SER A 4 2.40 6.89 19.58
C SER A 4 1.74 6.62 18.22
N GLU A 5 0.42 6.51 18.26
CA GLU A 5 -0.42 6.40 17.07
C GLU A 5 -1.32 7.63 17.05
N HIS A 6 -1.37 8.30 15.90
CA HIS A 6 -2.26 9.45 15.69
C HIS A 6 -3.08 9.25 14.42
N VAL A 7 -4.38 9.52 14.51
CA VAL A 7 -5.28 9.58 13.36
C VAL A 7 -5.79 11.01 13.25
N TYR A 8 -5.55 11.64 12.11
CA TYR A 8 -6.01 13.00 11.85
C TYR A 8 -7.13 13.02 10.81
N GLU A 9 -8.28 13.52 11.23
CA GLU A 9 -9.43 13.76 10.38
C GLU A 9 -9.46 15.24 9.97
N ARG A 10 -9.48 15.53 8.67
CA ARG A 10 -9.71 16.89 8.10
C ARG A 10 -8.81 18.00 8.67
N ILE A 11 -7.55 17.72 8.95
CA ILE A 11 -6.54 18.73 9.34
C ILE A 11 -5.91 19.39 8.11
N ARG A 12 -5.59 20.69 8.18
CA ARG A 12 -4.78 21.32 7.12
C ARG A 12 -3.37 20.78 7.21
N LEU A 13 -2.78 20.40 6.08
CA LEU A 13 -1.43 19.81 6.04
C LEU A 13 -0.38 20.72 6.70
N VAL A 14 -0.51 22.03 6.56
CA VAL A 14 0.40 23.00 7.19
C VAL A 14 0.31 22.96 8.71
N ASP A 15 -0.90 22.78 9.26
CA ASP A 15 -1.12 22.69 10.70
C ASP A 15 -0.62 21.35 11.23
N LEU A 16 -0.84 20.26 10.47
CA LEU A 16 -0.30 18.94 10.77
C LEU A 16 1.25 18.94 10.81
N VAL A 17 1.90 19.63 9.88
CA VAL A 17 3.38 19.73 9.89
C VAL A 17 3.88 20.47 11.12
N LYS A 18 3.20 21.56 11.52
CA LYS A 18 3.57 22.32 12.72
C LYS A 18 3.35 21.53 13.99
N GLU A 19 2.33 20.69 14.04
CA GLU A 19 2.03 19.84 15.18
C GLU A 19 3.02 18.67 15.30
N LEU A 20 3.29 17.97 14.19
CA LEU A 20 4.13 16.78 14.20
C LEU A 20 5.64 17.09 14.19
N TRP A 21 6.05 18.21 13.59
CA TRP A 21 7.45 18.62 13.42
C TRP A 21 7.66 20.12 13.70
N PRO A 22 7.43 20.59 14.93
CA PRO A 22 7.45 22.02 15.28
C PRO A 22 8.83 22.69 15.14
N GLN A 23 9.91 21.93 15.20
CA GLN A 23 11.29 22.44 15.15
C GLN A 23 11.93 22.34 13.76
N GLU A 24 11.17 21.94 12.75
CA GLU A 24 11.74 21.52 11.47
C GLU A 24 11.90 22.67 10.49
N SER A 25 13.13 22.89 10.01
CA SER A 25 13.46 23.93 9.05
C SER A 25 12.99 23.62 7.63
N GLN A 26 12.74 22.34 7.31
CA GLN A 26 12.31 21.87 5.99
C GLN A 26 10.79 21.63 5.87
N ALA A 27 9.97 22.46 6.51
CA ALA A 27 8.51 22.29 6.54
C ALA A 27 7.86 22.22 5.12
N GLU A 28 8.41 22.91 4.13
CA GLU A 28 7.89 22.89 2.76
C GLU A 28 8.02 21.53 2.06
N GLY A 29 9.17 20.85 2.24
CA GLY A 29 9.41 19.53 1.65
C GLY A 29 8.42 18.50 2.20
N ILE A 30 8.22 18.53 3.53
CA ILE A 30 7.25 17.70 4.24
C ILE A 30 5.82 18.00 3.75
N CYS A 31 5.46 19.29 3.59
CA CYS A 31 4.16 19.68 3.04
C CYS A 31 3.95 19.18 1.60
N ARG A 32 4.99 19.12 0.75
CA ARG A 32 4.88 18.55 -0.60
C ARG A 32 4.65 17.03 -0.54
N SER A 33 5.40 16.31 0.29
CA SER A 33 5.22 14.86 0.48
C SER A 33 3.82 14.52 1.02
N LEU A 34 3.35 15.27 2.03
CA LEU A 34 1.99 15.12 2.57
C LEU A 34 0.91 15.42 1.54
N ARG A 35 1.12 16.39 0.65
CA ARG A 35 0.18 16.66 -0.46
C ARG A 35 0.08 15.48 -1.40
N SER A 36 1.22 14.89 -1.77
CA SER A 36 1.23 13.67 -2.59
C SER A 36 0.53 12.51 -1.88
N LEU A 37 0.77 12.35 -0.58
CA LEU A 37 0.14 11.32 0.24
C LEU A 37 -1.38 11.50 0.36
N ASN A 38 -1.84 12.74 0.55
CA ASN A 38 -3.25 13.06 0.77
C ASN A 38 -4.05 13.37 -0.50
N ASP A 39 -3.44 13.23 -1.67
CA ASP A 39 -4.11 13.45 -2.96
C ASP A 39 -5.25 12.44 -3.14
N CYS A 40 -6.50 12.91 -3.03
CA CYS A 40 -7.69 12.07 -3.15
C CYS A 40 -7.99 11.63 -4.59
N SER A 41 -7.33 12.24 -5.58
CA SER A 41 -7.47 11.84 -6.99
C SER A 41 -6.62 10.62 -7.34
N LYS A 42 -5.62 10.29 -6.51
CA LYS A 42 -4.70 9.18 -6.74
C LYS A 42 -5.06 8.00 -5.83
N GLN A 43 -5.36 6.86 -6.46
CA GLN A 43 -5.56 5.58 -5.78
C GLN A 43 -4.32 4.67 -5.88
N ASP A 44 -3.28 5.13 -6.57
CA ASP A 44 -2.08 4.33 -6.82
C ASP A 44 -1.30 4.10 -5.53
N PHE A 45 -0.72 2.92 -5.40
CA PHE A 45 0.22 2.60 -4.34
C PHE A 45 1.41 3.58 -4.35
N LEU A 46 1.81 4.01 -3.16
CA LEU A 46 3.02 4.82 -2.96
C LEU A 46 3.78 4.25 -1.77
N LEU A 47 5.04 3.89 -1.99
CA LEU A 47 5.97 3.59 -0.92
C LEU A 47 7.23 4.42 -1.18
N ARG A 48 7.47 5.41 -0.32
CA ARG A 48 8.65 6.26 -0.38
C ARG A 48 9.37 6.23 0.96
N VAL A 49 10.65 5.91 0.93
CA VAL A 49 11.50 5.93 2.12
C VAL A 49 12.27 7.25 2.17
N SER A 50 12.39 7.81 3.36
CA SER A 50 13.25 8.96 3.64
C SER A 50 14.02 8.69 4.93
N ARG A 51 15.08 9.45 5.21
CA ARG A 51 15.87 9.32 6.45
C ARG A 51 15.00 9.35 7.73
N ARG A 52 13.86 10.04 7.69
CA ARG A 52 13.01 10.32 8.86
C ARG A 52 11.76 9.44 8.95
N ALA A 53 11.15 9.16 7.80
CA ALA A 53 9.87 8.48 7.75
C ALA A 53 9.70 7.65 6.47
N VAL A 54 8.84 6.66 6.56
CA VAL A 54 8.29 5.91 5.42
C VAL A 54 6.91 6.48 5.12
N TRP A 55 6.71 6.88 3.87
CA TRP A 55 5.46 7.43 3.35
C TRP A 55 4.73 6.33 2.60
N LEU A 56 3.53 5.98 3.06
CA LEU A 56 2.77 4.84 2.55
C LEU A 56 1.36 5.26 2.14
N ARG A 57 1.02 5.01 0.88
CA ARG A 57 -0.34 5.12 0.36
C ARG A 57 -0.77 3.78 -0.22
N THR A 58 -1.92 3.31 0.22
CA THR A 58 -2.67 2.21 -0.38
C THR A 58 -4.05 2.72 -0.80
N ASP A 59 -4.88 1.84 -1.33
CA ASP A 59 -6.27 2.09 -1.70
C ASP A 59 -7.18 2.53 -0.54
N PHE A 60 -6.78 2.26 0.71
CA PHE A 60 -7.55 2.61 1.93
C PHE A 60 -6.71 3.25 3.04
N VAL A 61 -5.39 3.03 3.08
CA VAL A 61 -4.50 3.58 4.10
C VAL A 61 -3.64 4.70 3.54
N ARG A 62 -3.53 5.78 4.31
CA ARG A 62 -2.54 6.84 4.12
C ARG A 62 -1.78 7.01 5.41
N ALA A 63 -0.47 6.77 5.38
CA ALA A 63 0.34 6.76 6.58
C ALA A 63 1.70 7.42 6.38
N VAL A 64 2.18 8.03 7.47
CA VAL A 64 3.56 8.43 7.68
C VAL A 64 4.08 7.63 8.87
N VAL A 65 5.08 6.80 8.63
CA VAL A 65 5.66 5.90 9.64
C VAL A 65 7.05 6.40 10.02
N GLU A 66 7.20 6.83 11.26
CA GLU A 66 8.45 7.24 11.90
C GLU A 66 8.92 6.14 12.88
N PRO A 67 10.17 6.18 13.38
CA PRO A 67 10.71 5.15 14.27
C PRO A 67 9.82 4.78 15.46
N GLU A 68 9.21 5.78 16.12
CA GLU A 68 8.39 5.60 17.32
C GLU A 68 6.92 6.03 17.14
N ARG A 69 6.54 6.51 15.95
CA ARG A 69 5.23 7.10 15.70
C ARG A 69 4.68 6.69 14.36
N VAL A 70 3.39 6.38 14.32
CA VAL A 70 2.65 6.25 13.07
C VAL A 70 1.53 7.28 13.02
N THR A 71 1.48 8.03 11.93
CA THR A 71 0.43 9.01 11.67
C THR A 71 -0.40 8.53 10.50
N PHE A 72 -1.69 8.30 10.74
CA PHE A 72 -2.65 8.00 9.69
C PHE A 72 -3.43 9.25 9.29
N LEU A 73 -3.66 9.41 8.00
CA LEU A 73 -4.58 10.39 7.45
C LEU A 73 -5.88 9.66 7.12
N ASP A 74 -6.99 10.12 7.71
CA ASP A 74 -8.29 9.51 7.46
C ASP A 74 -8.67 9.64 5.97
N THR A 75 -9.18 8.54 5.42
CA THR A 75 -9.60 8.43 4.02
C THR A 75 -11.11 8.36 3.85
N ASP A 76 -11.89 8.42 4.95
CA ASP A 76 -13.34 8.16 4.98
C ASP A 76 -13.70 6.76 4.42
N ASN A 77 -12.72 5.85 4.31
CA ASN A 77 -12.91 4.51 3.76
C ASN A 77 -13.34 3.51 4.87
N PRO A 78 -14.44 2.75 4.72
CA PRO A 78 -14.85 1.74 5.72
C PRO A 78 -13.78 0.67 6.02
N ALA A 79 -12.96 0.31 5.02
CA ALA A 79 -11.86 -0.63 5.21
C ALA A 79 -10.77 -0.04 6.11
N PHE A 80 -10.54 1.26 6.04
CA PHE A 80 -9.60 1.97 6.93
C PHE A 80 -10.05 1.91 8.39
N ALA A 81 -11.34 2.11 8.66
CA ALA A 81 -11.87 2.02 10.02
C ALA A 81 -11.67 0.62 10.64
N THR A 82 -11.88 -0.43 9.85
CA THR A 82 -11.64 -1.83 10.27
C THR A 82 -10.15 -2.07 10.51
N PHE A 83 -9.30 -1.66 9.57
CA PHE A 83 -7.85 -1.77 9.69
C PHE A 83 -7.31 -1.10 10.96
N ILE A 84 -7.72 0.14 11.25
CA ILE A 84 -7.25 0.86 12.45
C ILE A 84 -7.66 0.14 13.74
N LYS A 85 -8.87 -0.42 13.78
CA LYS A 85 -9.34 -1.20 14.93
C LYS A 85 -8.46 -2.43 15.16
N GLU A 86 -8.10 -3.14 14.10
CA GLU A 86 -7.24 -4.33 14.17
C GLU A 86 -5.79 -3.96 14.49
N PHE A 87 -5.26 -2.93 13.85
CA PHE A 87 -3.92 -2.38 14.07
C PHE A 87 -3.69 -2.02 15.55
N ARG A 88 -4.66 -1.36 16.18
CA ARG A 88 -4.64 -1.03 17.62
C ARG A 88 -4.71 -2.24 18.54
N SER A 89 -5.40 -3.29 18.12
CA SER A 89 -5.59 -4.49 18.91
C SER A 89 -4.39 -5.44 18.87
N SER A 90 -3.52 -5.28 17.87
CA SER A 90 -2.32 -6.09 17.72
C SER A 90 -1.20 -5.55 18.63
N PRO A 91 -0.74 -6.30 19.64
CA PRO A 91 0.39 -5.86 20.45
C PRO A 91 1.63 -5.83 19.55
N GLY A 92 2.17 -4.64 19.29
CA GLY A 92 3.45 -4.46 18.59
C GLY A 92 4.61 -5.02 19.42
N SER A 93 4.79 -6.34 19.40
CA SER A 93 5.81 -7.06 20.17
C SER A 93 7.14 -7.11 19.43
N CYS A 94 7.65 -5.97 18.97
CA CYS A 94 8.99 -5.89 18.42
C CYS A 94 9.92 -5.23 19.44
N GLN A 95 10.93 -5.96 19.92
CA GLN A 95 11.91 -5.51 20.91
C GLN A 95 13.07 -4.68 20.32
N CYS A 96 13.02 -4.35 19.03
CA CYS A 96 14.01 -3.51 18.35
C CYS A 96 13.48 -2.06 18.19
N GLU A 97 14.34 -1.04 18.26
CA GLU A 97 13.97 0.37 18.03
C GLU A 97 13.43 0.59 16.60
N ASP A 98 13.97 -0.11 15.60
CA ASP A 98 13.40 -0.16 14.24
C ASP A 98 12.16 -1.03 14.12
N GLY A 99 11.89 -1.84 15.14
CA GLY A 99 10.83 -2.84 15.12
C GLY A 99 9.44 -2.24 15.02
N PHE A 100 9.18 -1.06 15.58
CA PHE A 100 7.85 -0.45 15.49
C PHE A 100 7.57 0.09 14.09
N ARG A 101 8.50 0.87 13.53
CA ARG A 101 8.40 1.38 12.16
C ARG A 101 8.22 0.24 11.16
N CYS A 102 8.99 -0.83 11.31
CA CYS A 102 8.91 -1.98 10.42
C CYS A 102 7.61 -2.74 10.57
N TRP A 103 7.21 -3.05 11.81
CA TRP A 103 5.94 -3.69 12.09
C TRP A 103 4.76 -2.88 11.52
N ALA A 104 4.78 -1.56 11.64
CA ALA A 104 3.73 -0.70 11.11
C ALA A 104 3.70 -0.72 9.57
N VAL A 105 4.85 -0.62 8.91
CA VAL A 105 4.97 -0.73 7.44
C VAL A 105 4.47 -2.10 6.97
N GLU A 106 4.92 -3.17 7.60
CA GLU A 106 4.53 -4.54 7.29
C GLU A 106 3.02 -4.73 7.44
N CYS A 107 2.43 -4.24 8.53
CA CYS A 107 0.98 -4.35 8.76
C CYS A 107 0.18 -3.63 7.67
N ILE A 108 0.62 -2.46 7.22
CA ILE A 108 -0.05 -1.69 6.15
C ILE A 108 0.03 -2.44 4.81
N ILE A 109 1.21 -2.94 4.46
CA ILE A 109 1.44 -3.66 3.20
C ILE A 109 0.72 -5.01 3.20
N CYS A 110 0.83 -5.76 4.29
CA CYS A 110 0.11 -7.00 4.53
C CYS A 110 -1.39 -6.80 4.34
N ALA A 111 -1.98 -5.78 4.95
CA ALA A 111 -3.41 -5.50 4.83
C ALA A 111 -3.80 -5.19 3.37
N ALA A 112 -2.99 -4.41 2.64
CA ALA A 112 -3.25 -4.11 1.23
C ALA A 112 -3.18 -5.36 0.35
N VAL A 113 -2.09 -6.12 0.42
CA VAL A 113 -1.93 -7.35 -0.37
C VAL A 113 -3.03 -8.36 -0.02
N THR A 114 -3.31 -8.57 1.27
CA THR A 114 -4.35 -9.50 1.74
C THR A 114 -5.73 -9.13 1.23
N MET A 115 -6.10 -7.84 1.26
CA MET A 115 -7.40 -7.42 0.72
C MET A 115 -7.52 -7.72 -0.78
N HIS A 116 -6.47 -7.50 -1.55
CA HIS A 116 -6.49 -7.87 -2.96
C HIS A 116 -6.49 -9.38 -3.20
N SER A 117 -5.76 -10.16 -2.41
CA SER A 117 -5.83 -11.63 -2.44
C SER A 117 -7.25 -12.13 -2.20
N LEU A 118 -7.92 -11.66 -1.14
CA LEU A 118 -9.30 -12.03 -0.81
C LEU A 118 -10.28 -11.62 -1.91
N ARG A 119 -10.11 -10.43 -2.49
CA ARG A 119 -10.93 -9.99 -3.64
C ARG A 119 -10.79 -10.94 -4.82
N LEU A 120 -9.58 -11.42 -5.12
CA LEU A 120 -9.34 -12.38 -6.19
C LEU A 120 -9.93 -13.75 -5.86
N GLU A 121 -9.78 -14.24 -4.62
CA GLU A 121 -10.36 -15.50 -4.18
C GLU A 121 -11.89 -15.53 -4.30
N VAL A 122 -12.56 -14.39 -4.10
CA VAL A 122 -14.00 -14.25 -4.32
C VAL A 122 -14.36 -14.21 -5.81
N LEU A 123 -13.56 -13.52 -6.64
CA LEU A 123 -13.82 -13.39 -8.08
C LEU A 123 -13.56 -14.70 -8.85
N ARG A 124 -12.51 -15.45 -8.48
CA ARG A 124 -12.07 -16.69 -9.14
C ARG A 124 -13.21 -17.70 -9.35
N PRO A 125 -13.93 -18.18 -8.31
CA PRO A 125 -14.98 -19.18 -8.49
C PRO A 125 -16.15 -18.65 -9.32
N VAL A 126 -16.42 -17.35 -9.27
CA VAL A 126 -17.49 -16.74 -10.09
C VAL A 126 -17.12 -16.80 -11.57
N VAL A 127 -15.87 -16.47 -11.91
CA VAL A 127 -15.35 -16.54 -13.27
C VAL A 127 -15.35 -17.97 -13.80
N GLU A 128 -14.82 -18.92 -13.02
CA GLU A 128 -14.75 -20.34 -13.41
C GLU A 128 -16.14 -20.93 -13.65
N ASN A 129 -17.08 -20.70 -12.73
CA ASN A 129 -18.47 -21.17 -12.88
C ASN A 129 -19.16 -20.57 -14.12
N MET A 130 -18.88 -19.31 -14.46
CA MET A 130 -19.44 -18.69 -15.67
C MET A 130 -18.83 -19.29 -16.94
N LEU A 131 -17.51 -19.52 -16.97
CA LEU A 131 -16.84 -20.17 -18.10
C LEU A 131 -17.37 -21.59 -18.33
N ASP A 132 -17.56 -22.37 -17.26
CA ASP A 132 -18.16 -23.70 -17.35
C ASP A 132 -19.61 -23.67 -17.85
N SER A 133 -20.40 -22.68 -17.39
CA SER A 133 -21.79 -22.49 -17.84
C SER A 133 -21.89 -22.18 -19.34
N ILE A 134 -20.92 -21.43 -19.87
CA ILE A 134 -20.83 -21.07 -21.30
C ILE A 134 -20.39 -22.27 -22.13
N ARG A 135 -19.42 -23.05 -21.63
CA ARG A 135 -19.03 -24.33 -22.23
C ARG A 135 -20.23 -25.27 -22.36
N ASN A 136 -21.14 -25.22 -21.38
CA ASN A 136 -22.41 -25.96 -21.37
C ASN A 136 -23.56 -25.29 -22.17
N ARG A 137 -23.24 -24.31 -23.03
CA ARG A 137 -24.13 -23.67 -24.04
C ARG A 137 -25.34 -22.90 -23.51
N THR A 138 -25.23 -22.28 -22.34
CA THR A 138 -26.23 -21.28 -21.90
C THR A 138 -25.95 -19.91 -22.53
N PHE A 139 -26.65 -19.56 -23.62
CA PHE A 139 -26.46 -18.29 -24.35
C PHE A 139 -26.62 -17.03 -23.49
N SER A 140 -27.44 -17.08 -22.42
CA SER A 140 -27.61 -15.98 -21.47
C SER A 140 -26.35 -15.69 -20.63
N SER A 141 -25.39 -16.60 -20.61
CA SER A 141 -24.17 -16.50 -19.79
C SER A 141 -23.06 -15.69 -20.46
N ILE A 142 -23.11 -15.54 -21.79
CA ILE A 142 -22.14 -14.72 -22.55
C ILE A 142 -22.26 -13.24 -22.18
N LEU A 143 -23.49 -12.71 -22.02
CA LEU A 143 -23.71 -11.32 -21.61
C LEU A 143 -23.23 -11.04 -20.17
N LYS A 144 -23.11 -12.08 -19.34
CA LYS A 144 -22.61 -11.98 -17.96
C LYS A 144 -21.07 -11.99 -17.88
N LEU A 145 -20.37 -12.35 -18.95
CA LEU A 145 -18.91 -12.25 -19.01
C LEU A 145 -18.42 -10.81 -19.03
N TYR A 146 -19.17 -9.89 -19.63
CA TYR A 146 -18.71 -8.52 -19.79
C TYR A 146 -18.50 -7.80 -18.43
N PRO A 147 -19.45 -7.83 -17.47
CA PRO A 147 -19.21 -7.30 -16.13
C PRO A 147 -18.04 -7.98 -15.41
N LEU A 148 -17.85 -9.29 -15.59
CA LEU A 148 -16.72 -10.02 -15.01
C LEU A 148 -15.38 -9.57 -15.59
N LYS A 149 -15.30 -9.41 -16.92
CA LYS A 149 -14.11 -8.90 -17.59
C LYS A 149 -13.77 -7.51 -17.04
N MET A 150 -14.76 -6.63 -16.91
CA MET A 150 -14.55 -5.29 -16.35
C MET A 150 -14.08 -5.32 -14.89
N ALA A 151 -14.64 -6.20 -14.06
CA ALA A 151 -14.19 -6.37 -12.69
C ALA A 151 -12.73 -6.86 -12.60
N LEU A 152 -12.34 -7.83 -13.42
CA LEU A 152 -10.96 -8.33 -13.48
C LEU A 152 -9.99 -7.29 -14.04
N THR A 153 -10.37 -6.55 -15.10
CA THR A 153 -9.53 -5.47 -15.64
C THR A 153 -9.30 -4.39 -14.59
N ALA A 154 -10.37 -3.93 -13.92
CA ALA A 154 -10.24 -2.95 -12.84
C ALA A 154 -9.40 -3.48 -11.66
N PHE A 155 -9.52 -4.77 -11.33
CA PHE A 155 -8.68 -5.40 -10.31
C PHE A 155 -7.19 -5.38 -10.71
N ILE A 156 -6.86 -5.76 -11.94
CA ILE A 156 -5.49 -5.75 -12.46
C ILE A 156 -4.91 -4.33 -12.45
N GLU A 157 -5.70 -3.34 -12.88
CA GLU A 157 -5.28 -1.93 -12.87
C GLU A 157 -4.99 -1.41 -11.45
N GLN A 158 -5.74 -1.88 -10.45
CA GLN A 158 -5.50 -1.52 -9.04
C GLN A 158 -4.30 -2.27 -8.43
N MET A 159 -4.09 -3.53 -8.81
CA MET A 159 -2.97 -4.33 -8.29
C MET A 159 -1.61 -3.94 -8.87
N ARG A 160 -1.59 -3.41 -10.10
CA ARG A 160 -0.34 -3.14 -10.83
C ARG A 160 0.56 -2.14 -10.12
N PRO A 161 0.08 -0.99 -9.63
CA PRO A 161 0.92 -0.07 -8.87
C PRO A 161 1.49 -0.69 -7.59
N LEU A 162 0.74 -1.59 -6.93
CA LEU A 162 1.18 -2.28 -5.71
C LEU A 162 2.34 -3.23 -6.01
N GLU A 163 2.17 -4.11 -7.01
CA GLU A 163 3.21 -5.07 -7.40
C GLU A 163 4.47 -4.36 -7.92
N GLN A 164 4.31 -3.40 -8.83
CA GLN A 164 5.44 -2.62 -9.36
C GLN A 164 6.14 -1.80 -8.28
N GLY A 165 5.39 -1.22 -7.35
CA GLY A 165 5.96 -0.45 -6.25
C GLY A 165 6.75 -1.32 -5.27
N LEU A 166 6.26 -2.51 -4.95
CA LEU A 166 6.97 -3.47 -4.08
C LEU A 166 8.24 -4.01 -4.77
N GLN A 167 8.16 -4.37 -6.05
CA GLN A 167 9.33 -4.82 -6.82
C GLN A 167 10.37 -3.72 -6.99
N SER A 168 9.94 -2.49 -7.28
CA SER A 168 10.85 -1.36 -7.42
C SER A 168 11.68 -1.16 -6.15
N MET A 169 11.05 -1.31 -4.97
CA MET A 169 11.74 -1.20 -3.68
C MET A 169 12.78 -2.29 -3.44
N LEU A 170 12.58 -3.50 -3.97
CA LEU A 170 13.56 -4.60 -3.92
C LEU A 170 14.74 -4.41 -4.88
N HIS A 171 14.68 -3.44 -5.79
CA HIS A 171 15.73 -3.16 -6.78
C HIS A 171 16.41 -1.81 -6.54
N ILE A 172 16.12 -1.13 -5.42
CA ILE A 172 16.72 0.16 -5.05
C ILE A 172 18.22 0.05 -4.71
N GLU A 173 18.79 -1.16 -4.60
CA GLU A 173 20.23 -1.34 -4.36
C GLU A 173 21.17 -0.76 -5.44
N SER A 174 20.69 -0.19 -6.57
CA SER A 174 21.61 0.26 -7.62
C SER A 174 21.42 1.65 -8.25
N GLU A 175 20.22 2.26 -8.37
CA GLU A 175 20.09 3.37 -9.35
C GLU A 175 19.34 4.67 -8.98
N VAL A 176 18.78 4.90 -7.77
CA VAL A 176 18.05 6.17 -7.52
C VAL A 176 18.29 6.74 -6.12
N PHE A 177 19.40 7.47 -5.96
CA PHE A 177 19.56 8.50 -4.92
C PHE A 177 19.76 9.92 -5.46
N ASP A 178 19.63 10.12 -6.77
CA ASP A 178 19.49 11.43 -7.43
C ASP A 178 18.16 11.36 -8.19
N GLU A 179 17.17 12.24 -8.00
CA GLU A 179 17.22 13.61 -8.52
C GLU A 179 16.24 14.58 -7.83
N ASP A 180 15.59 14.24 -6.71
CA ASP A 180 14.64 15.17 -6.07
C ASP A 180 15.02 15.47 -4.63
N LEU A 181 16.16 16.15 -4.45
CA LEU A 181 16.39 17.31 -3.56
C LEU A 181 17.90 17.51 -3.39
N ASN A 182 18.44 18.61 -3.94
CA ASN A 182 19.72 19.16 -3.52
C ASN A 182 19.76 19.27 -1.99
N GLY A 183 20.55 18.40 -1.35
CA GLY A 183 20.83 18.45 0.08
C GLY A 183 20.69 17.10 0.76
N ASP A 184 21.75 16.30 0.67
CA ASP A 184 22.16 15.27 1.64
C ASP A 184 21.02 14.37 2.18
N GLY A 185 20.74 13.27 1.46
CA GLY A 185 19.58 12.44 1.71
C GLY A 185 19.76 10.96 1.44
N GLY A 186 20.97 10.39 1.53
CA GLY A 186 21.16 8.94 1.49
C GLY A 186 20.29 8.27 2.57
N ALA A 187 19.37 7.39 2.18
CA ALA A 187 18.66 6.57 3.14
C ALA A 187 19.69 5.73 3.90
N ASP A 188 19.47 5.52 5.19
CA ASP A 188 20.36 4.68 5.99
C ASP A 188 20.39 3.28 5.36
N SER A 189 21.56 2.76 4.99
CA SER A 189 21.68 1.46 4.31
C SER A 189 21.11 0.31 5.16
N SER A 190 21.08 0.49 6.49
CA SER A 190 20.42 -0.39 7.46
C SER A 190 18.89 -0.43 7.29
N LEU A 191 18.26 0.66 6.87
CA LEU A 191 16.82 0.77 6.69
C LEU A 191 16.33 0.06 5.43
N CYS A 192 17.10 0.13 4.34
CA CYS A 192 16.75 -0.52 3.08
C CYS A 192 16.88 -2.05 3.19
N SER A 193 18.02 -2.53 3.71
CA SER A 193 18.26 -3.98 3.87
C SER A 193 17.24 -4.69 4.75
N PHE A 194 16.75 -4.04 5.82
CA PHE A 194 15.70 -4.64 6.66
C PHE A 194 14.31 -4.63 5.99
N LEU A 195 13.97 -3.54 5.29
CA LEU A 195 12.70 -3.47 4.56
C LEU A 195 12.66 -4.48 3.42
N GLU A 196 13.78 -4.76 2.76
CA GLU A 196 13.87 -5.77 1.69
C GLU A 196 13.38 -7.15 2.14
N ASP A 197 13.81 -7.64 3.31
CA ASP A 197 13.38 -8.95 3.83
C ASP A 197 11.86 -9.02 4.03
N VAL A 198 11.28 -7.97 4.63
CA VAL A 198 9.84 -7.88 4.87
C VAL A 198 9.08 -7.79 3.54
N LEU A 199 9.53 -6.91 2.64
CA LEU A 199 8.89 -6.64 1.36
C LEU A 199 9.01 -7.82 0.40
N TYR A 200 10.05 -8.65 0.50
CA TYR A 200 10.27 -9.79 -0.39
C TYR A 200 9.10 -10.77 -0.34
N SER A 201 8.63 -11.10 0.86
CA SER A 201 7.50 -12.01 1.05
C SER A 201 6.21 -11.45 0.44
N TRP A 202 5.88 -10.19 0.72
CA TRP A 202 4.67 -9.53 0.23
C TRP A 202 4.71 -9.23 -1.27
N SER A 203 5.89 -8.91 -1.81
CA SER A 203 6.12 -8.72 -3.25
C SER A 203 5.83 -10.00 -4.02
N ARG A 204 6.31 -11.14 -3.52
CA ARG A 204 6.03 -12.44 -4.14
C ARG A 204 4.54 -12.77 -4.11
N THR A 205 3.86 -12.54 -2.99
CA THR A 205 2.40 -12.74 -2.93
C THR A 205 1.67 -11.81 -3.89
N ALA A 206 2.08 -10.55 -4.01
CA ALA A 206 1.49 -9.60 -4.97
C ALA A 206 1.70 -10.05 -6.43
N GLU A 207 2.88 -10.57 -6.77
CA GLU A 207 3.19 -11.15 -8.08
C GLU A 207 2.30 -12.37 -8.39
N GLU A 208 2.16 -13.29 -7.43
CA GLU A 208 1.31 -14.47 -7.58
C GLU A 208 -0.17 -14.08 -7.83
N VAL A 209 -0.69 -13.14 -7.06
CA VAL A 209 -2.05 -12.59 -7.22
C VAL A 209 -2.23 -11.91 -8.58
N MET A 210 -1.24 -11.13 -9.02
CA MET A 210 -1.26 -10.46 -10.33
C MET A 210 -1.25 -11.48 -11.47
N ALA A 211 -0.31 -12.43 -11.45
CA ALA A 211 -0.17 -13.47 -12.46
C ALA A 211 -1.46 -14.28 -12.61
N GLU A 212 -2.09 -14.63 -11.48
CA GLU A 212 -3.34 -15.36 -11.49
C GLU A 212 -4.51 -14.53 -12.04
N ALA A 213 -4.62 -13.25 -11.67
CA ALA A 213 -5.65 -12.37 -12.21
C ALA A 213 -5.51 -12.19 -13.74
N MET A 214 -4.27 -12.07 -14.24
CA MET A 214 -3.98 -12.03 -15.68
C MET A 214 -4.38 -13.34 -16.37
N LEU A 215 -4.09 -14.50 -15.78
CA LEU A 215 -4.48 -15.80 -16.31
C LEU A 215 -6.00 -15.98 -16.36
N LEU A 216 -6.73 -15.54 -15.32
CA LEU A 216 -8.20 -15.53 -15.32
C LEU A 216 -8.76 -14.59 -16.38
N SER A 217 -8.18 -13.41 -16.55
CA SER A 217 -8.59 -12.46 -17.59
C SER A 217 -8.39 -13.05 -18.99
N ALA A 218 -7.26 -13.71 -19.24
CA ALA A 218 -6.96 -14.35 -20.53
C ALA A 218 -7.92 -15.49 -20.88
N LYS A 219 -8.46 -16.21 -19.88
CA LYS A 219 -9.48 -17.25 -20.10
C LYS A 219 -10.84 -16.71 -20.55
N ILE A 220 -11.10 -15.41 -20.33
CA ILE A 220 -12.35 -14.75 -20.72
C ILE A 220 -12.28 -14.19 -22.16
N GLU A 221 -11.07 -14.04 -22.73
CA GLU A 221 -10.85 -13.59 -24.11
C GLU A 221 -11.10 -14.70 -25.14
#